data_AF-A0A0F9WYD3-F1
#
_entry.id   AF-A0A0F9WYD3-F1
#
_cell.length_a   1.000
_cell.length_b   1.000
_cell.length_c   1.000
_cell.angle_alpha   90.00
_cell.angle_beta   90.00
_cell.angle_gamma   90.00
#
_symmetry.space_group_name_H-M   'P 1'
#
loop_
_entity.id
_entity.type
_entity.pdbx_description
1 polymer ?
#
loop_
_entity_poly.entity_id
_entity_poly.type
_entity_poly.pdbx_seq_one_letter_code
_entity_poly.pdbx_strand_id
1 'polypeptide(L)'
;MAIRFFVLIFSLFLMQCQNDDMPFDDTAVDDTSLVGEWLLYESYISPGGAAEWKDVEEGNRYFFDEFGNYEETDFNIKIERRGEYEIKENELYLYFLTEGKKDTLGYIASFNENKTRLTLSPSYPSICIEGCLYRFMKE
;
A
#
# COMPACT_ATOMS: atom_id res chain seq x y z
N MET A 1 -22.08 40.18 -29.15
CA MET A 1 -22.33 38.72 -29.18
C MET A 1 -21.14 37.95 -28.57
N ALA A 2 -20.66 38.32 -27.37
CA ALA A 2 -19.50 37.66 -26.75
C ALA A 2 -19.87 36.86 -25.49
N ILE A 3 -21.03 37.14 -24.89
CA ILE A 3 -21.46 36.53 -23.61
C ILE A 3 -21.97 35.09 -23.80
N ARG A 4 -22.45 34.73 -25.00
CA ARG A 4 -22.96 33.37 -25.28
C ARG A 4 -21.87 32.31 -25.42
N PHE A 5 -20.64 32.70 -25.75
CA PHE A 5 -19.50 31.76 -25.88
C PHE A 5 -18.81 31.45 -24.55
N PHE A 6 -18.96 32.30 -23.53
CA PHE A 6 -18.33 32.08 -22.22
C PHE A 6 -18.98 30.94 -21.42
N VAL A 7 -20.28 30.70 -21.64
CA VAL A 7 -21.02 29.62 -20.95
C VAL A 7 -20.61 28.23 -21.45
N LEU A 8 -20.20 28.11 -22.72
CA LEU A 8 -19.77 26.83 -23.31
C LEU A 8 -18.38 26.37 -22.83
N ILE A 9 -17.48 27.32 -22.50
CA ILE A 9 -16.14 27.00 -21.99
C ILE A 9 -16.18 26.59 -20.51
N PHE A 10 -17.13 27.12 -19.72
CA PHE A 10 -17.26 26.74 -18.31
C PHE A 10 -17.77 25.31 -18.11
N SER A 11 -18.59 24.79 -19.04
CA SER A 11 -19.08 23.41 -19.00
C SER A 11 -18.02 22.34 -19.31
N LEU A 12 -16.86 22.72 -19.88
CA LEU A 12 -15.76 21.79 -20.15
C LEU A 12 -14.86 21.56 -18.91
N PHE A 13 -14.99 22.38 -17.86
CA PHE A 13 -14.26 22.17 -16.60
C PHE A 13 -14.97 21.23 -15.62
N LEU A 14 -16.20 20.80 -15.91
CA LEU A 14 -16.96 19.86 -15.08
C LEU A 14 -16.71 18.39 -15.44
N MET A 15 -15.89 18.09 -16.46
CA MET A 15 -15.25 16.78 -16.61
C MET A 15 -13.98 16.70 -15.75
N GLN A 16 -14.07 17.15 -14.50
CA GLN A 16 -13.12 16.77 -13.48
C GLN A 16 -13.33 15.26 -13.27
N CYS A 17 -12.26 14.46 -13.44
CA CYS A 17 -12.29 13.01 -13.28
C CYS A 17 -13.17 12.62 -12.10
N GLN A 18 -14.17 11.77 -12.35
CA GLN A 18 -14.67 10.90 -11.29
C GLN A 18 -13.47 10.10 -10.79
N ASN A 19 -12.92 10.47 -9.64
CA ASN A 19 -12.13 9.55 -8.81
C ASN A 19 -13.11 8.61 -8.13
N ASP A 20 -13.86 7.84 -8.92
CA ASP A 20 -14.55 6.66 -8.41
C ASP A 20 -13.56 5.50 -8.59
N ASP A 21 -13.32 4.78 -7.50
CA ASP A 21 -12.47 3.60 -7.36
C ASP A 21 -10.97 3.85 -7.15
N MET A 22 -10.62 4.62 -6.11
CA MET A 22 -9.34 4.38 -5.47
C MET A 22 -9.41 2.99 -4.79
N PRO A 23 -8.57 2.01 -5.13
CA PRO A 23 -8.69 0.61 -4.68
C PRO A 23 -8.27 0.38 -3.22
N PHE A 24 -8.19 1.46 -2.44
CA PHE A 24 -7.92 1.44 -1.01
C PHE A 24 -9.23 1.27 -0.26
N ASP A 25 -9.17 0.46 0.78
CA ASP A 25 -10.24 0.40 1.78
C ASP A 25 -10.03 1.55 2.78
N ASP A 26 -11.10 2.09 3.35
CA ASP A 26 -11.07 3.20 4.29
C ASP A 26 -10.72 2.75 5.73
N THR A 27 -10.60 1.44 5.96
CA THR A 27 -10.26 0.91 7.29
C THR A 27 -8.77 1.12 7.59
N ALA A 28 -8.49 2.06 8.50
CA ALA A 28 -7.12 2.39 8.92
C ALA A 28 -6.39 1.21 9.58
N VAL A 29 -5.06 1.19 9.43
CA VAL A 29 -4.18 0.25 10.12
C VAL A 29 -4.01 0.64 11.60
N ASP A 30 -3.87 -0.36 12.47
CA ASP A 30 -3.58 -0.19 13.91
C ASP A 30 -2.63 -1.30 14.40
N ASP A 31 -1.85 -1.00 15.44
CA ASP A 31 -0.80 -1.90 15.93
C ASP A 31 -1.34 -3.27 16.32
N THR A 32 -2.45 -3.31 17.07
CA THR A 32 -3.02 -4.56 17.59
C THR A 32 -3.50 -5.50 16.49
N SER A 33 -4.05 -4.95 15.41
CA SER A 33 -4.60 -5.74 14.31
C SER A 33 -3.54 -6.17 13.32
N LEU A 34 -2.43 -5.40 13.22
CA LEU A 34 -1.28 -5.70 12.37
C LEU A 34 -0.46 -6.89 12.88
N VAL A 35 -0.45 -7.16 14.19
CA VAL A 35 0.23 -8.33 14.76
C VAL A 35 -0.25 -9.63 14.10
N GLY A 36 0.71 -10.47 13.72
CA GLY A 36 0.48 -11.75 13.05
C GLY A 36 1.27 -11.91 11.76
N GLU A 37 0.90 -12.94 11.00
CA GLU A 37 1.50 -13.30 9.72
C GLU A 37 0.63 -12.83 8.55
N TRP A 38 1.29 -12.30 7.52
CA TRP A 38 0.66 -11.71 6.35
C TRP A 38 1.34 -12.20 5.07
N LEU A 39 0.61 -12.95 4.24
CA LEU A 39 1.11 -13.47 2.96
C LEU A 39 0.67 -12.60 1.78
N LEU A 40 1.61 -12.13 0.97
CA LEU A 40 1.31 -11.46 -0.30
C LEU A 40 0.61 -12.43 -1.24
N TYR A 41 -0.58 -12.09 -1.73
CA TYR A 41 -1.33 -12.94 -2.66
C TYR A 41 -1.80 -12.20 -3.91
N GLU A 42 -1.80 -10.87 -3.92
CA GLU A 42 -2.25 -10.06 -5.05
C GLU A 42 -1.40 -8.79 -5.18
N SER A 43 -1.12 -8.36 -6.41
CA SER A 43 -0.46 -7.09 -6.70
C SER A 43 -1.17 -6.33 -7.82
N TYR A 44 -1.15 -5.01 -7.74
CA TYR A 44 -1.61 -4.10 -8.77
C TYR A 44 -0.49 -3.10 -9.05
N ILE A 45 0.01 -3.10 -10.28
CA ILE A 45 1.09 -2.21 -10.72
C ILE A 45 0.60 -1.50 -11.98
N SER A 46 0.36 -0.20 -11.88
CA SER A 46 -0.09 0.60 -13.01
C SER A 46 1.10 1.17 -13.79
N PRO A 47 1.11 1.06 -15.13
CA PRO A 47 2.13 1.67 -16.00
C PRO A 47 1.76 3.11 -16.41
N GLY A 48 0.98 3.81 -15.57
CA GLY A 48 0.47 5.17 -15.84
C GLY A 48 -0.95 5.21 -16.40
N GLY A 49 -1.72 4.13 -16.23
CA GLY A 49 -3.09 3.99 -16.72
C GLY A 49 -3.83 2.85 -16.02
N ALA A 50 -5.00 2.47 -16.53
CA ALA A 50 -5.74 1.34 -15.97
C ALA A 50 -4.88 0.06 -15.97
N ALA A 51 -4.83 -0.61 -14.83
CA ALA A 51 -4.22 -1.92 -14.67
C ALA A 51 -5.21 -2.86 -13.99
N GLU A 52 -4.77 -4.10 -13.75
CA GLU A 52 -5.57 -5.14 -13.13
C GLU A 52 -4.79 -5.75 -11.98
N TRP A 53 -5.51 -6.25 -10.97
CA TRP A 53 -4.94 -7.07 -9.92
C TRP A 53 -4.46 -8.40 -10.51
N LYS A 54 -3.29 -8.85 -10.07
CA LYS A 54 -2.68 -10.11 -10.48
C LYS A 54 -2.34 -10.93 -9.26
N ASP A 55 -2.71 -12.22 -9.30
CA ASP A 55 -2.33 -13.19 -8.28
C ASP A 55 -0.80 -13.31 -8.18
N VAL A 56 -0.32 -13.55 -6.96
CA VAL A 56 1.09 -13.78 -6.63
C VAL A 56 1.20 -15.18 -6.04
N GLU A 57 1.69 -16.14 -6.82
CA GLU A 57 1.80 -17.55 -6.39
C GLU A 57 2.89 -17.75 -5.32
N GLU A 58 4.02 -17.06 -5.46
CA GLU A 58 5.18 -17.17 -4.57
C GLU A 58 5.42 -15.86 -3.80
N GLY A 59 4.41 -15.45 -3.02
CA GLY A 59 4.44 -14.20 -2.26
C GLY A 59 5.41 -14.20 -1.08
N ASN A 60 5.97 -13.02 -0.78
CA ASN A 60 6.70 -12.80 0.47
C ASN A 60 5.72 -12.75 1.66
N ARG A 61 6.26 -12.93 2.86
CA ARG A 61 5.50 -12.84 4.12
C ARG A 61 6.05 -11.73 4.99
N TYR A 62 5.15 -11.07 5.72
CA TYR A 62 5.51 -10.25 6.86
C TYR A 62 5.03 -10.90 8.15
N PHE A 63 5.87 -10.85 9.17
CA PHE A 63 5.56 -11.24 10.54
C PHE A 63 5.70 -10.00 11.42
N PHE A 64 4.64 -9.57 12.08
CA PHE A 64 4.66 -8.45 13.02
C PHE A 64 4.40 -8.95 14.44
N ASP A 65 5.23 -8.56 15.40
CA ASP A 65 5.07 -8.91 16.81
C ASP A 65 4.44 -7.78 17.64
N GLU A 66 3.96 -8.10 18.85
CA GLU A 66 3.35 -7.13 19.77
C GLU A 66 4.35 -6.12 20.37
N PHE A 67 5.64 -6.26 20.09
CA PHE A 67 6.73 -5.45 20.61
C PHE A 67 7.25 -4.42 19.59
N GLY A 68 6.63 -4.33 18.42
CA GLY A 68 7.04 -3.39 17.37
C GLY A 68 8.18 -3.90 16.49
N ASN A 69 8.44 -5.22 16.45
CA ASN A 69 9.39 -5.82 15.52
C ASN A 69 8.69 -6.48 14.35
N TYR A 70 9.39 -6.56 13.22
CA TYR A 70 8.93 -7.30 12.06
C TYR A 70 10.03 -8.14 11.42
N GLU A 71 9.61 -9.19 10.72
CA GLU A 71 10.42 -9.96 9.79
C GLU A 71 9.73 -10.04 8.43
N GLU A 72 10.53 -10.00 7.37
CA GLU A 72 10.10 -10.25 5.99
C GLU A 72 10.82 -11.49 5.47
N THR A 73 10.06 -12.42 4.92
CA THR A 73 10.61 -13.64 4.32
C THR A 73 10.23 -13.78 2.86
N ASP A 74 11.04 -14.52 2.11
CA ASP A 74 10.59 -15.05 0.82
C ASP A 74 9.48 -16.11 1.00
N PHE A 75 9.01 -16.67 -0.11
CA PHE A 75 8.00 -17.73 -0.14
C PHE A 75 8.43 -19.00 0.63
N ASN A 76 9.74 -19.27 0.71
CA ASN A 76 10.31 -20.44 1.39
C ASN A 76 10.63 -20.17 2.88
N ILE A 77 10.14 -19.05 3.43
CA ILE A 77 10.37 -18.63 4.82
C ILE A 77 11.86 -18.36 5.11
N LYS A 78 12.64 -17.99 4.08
CA LYS A 78 13.99 -17.46 4.28
C LYS A 78 13.89 -15.98 4.63
N ILE A 79 14.44 -15.60 5.79
CA ILE A 79 14.48 -14.21 6.24
C ILE A 79 15.32 -13.38 5.26
N GLU A 80 14.68 -12.39 4.64
CA GLU A 80 15.32 -11.43 3.75
C GLU A 80 15.58 -10.11 4.47
N ARG A 81 14.69 -9.72 5.39
CA ARG A 81 14.79 -8.47 6.15
C ARG A 81 14.15 -8.63 7.53
N ARG A 82 14.61 -7.83 8.48
CA ARG A 82 14.01 -7.69 9.80
C ARG A 82 14.31 -6.33 10.40
N GLY A 83 13.50 -5.89 11.35
CA GLY A 83 13.74 -4.68 12.09
C GLY A 83 12.55 -4.25 12.93
N GLU A 84 12.37 -2.94 13.07
CA GLU A 84 11.30 -2.34 13.87
C GLU A 84 10.24 -1.76 12.93
N TYR A 85 8.98 -1.73 13.36
CA TYR A 85 7.92 -1.06 12.64
C TYR A 85 7.23 0.00 13.50
N GLU A 86 6.60 0.96 12.85
CA GLU A 86 5.82 2.01 13.51
C GLU A 86 4.66 2.45 12.61
N ILE A 87 3.50 2.70 13.21
CA ILE A 87 2.34 3.28 12.52
C ILE A 87 2.23 4.76 12.88
N LYS A 88 2.22 5.64 11.87
CA LYS A 88 2.03 7.08 12.03
C LYS A 88 1.05 7.59 10.98
N GLU A 89 -0.02 8.27 11.40
CA GLU A 89 -0.95 8.94 10.49
C GLU A 89 -1.48 8.03 9.35
N ASN A 90 -1.79 6.77 9.67
CA ASN A 90 -2.22 5.69 8.74
C ASN A 90 -1.14 5.18 7.78
N GLU A 91 0.12 5.56 7.99
CA GLU A 91 1.26 4.99 7.30
C GLU A 91 1.99 3.99 8.19
N LEU A 92 2.41 2.87 7.58
CA LEU A 92 3.29 1.87 8.17
C LEU A 92 4.73 2.16 7.75
N TYR A 93 5.60 2.36 8.73
CA TYR A 93 7.04 2.50 8.53
C TYR A 93 7.76 1.23 8.98
N LEU A 94 8.67 0.75 8.14
CA LEU A 94 9.54 -0.39 8.40
C LEU A 94 10.99 0.10 8.46
N TYR A 95 11.63 -0.04 9.60
CA TYR A 95 13.01 0.38 9.86
C TYR A 95 13.94 -0.83 9.90
N PHE A 96 15.01 -0.81 9.12
CA PHE A 96 15.95 -1.93 9.03
C PHE A 96 17.38 -1.47 8.74
N LEU A 97 18.30 -2.44 8.71
CA LEU A 97 19.70 -2.20 8.37
C LEU A 97 20.02 -2.81 7.01
N THR A 98 20.51 -1.98 6.09
CA THR A 98 21.11 -2.39 4.81
C THR A 98 22.61 -2.16 4.89
N GLU A 99 23.42 -3.21 4.82
CA GLU A 99 24.89 -3.12 4.92
C GLU A 99 25.39 -2.33 6.15
N GLY A 100 24.68 -2.49 7.28
CA GLY A 100 24.99 -1.80 8.53
C GLY A 100 24.56 -0.33 8.60
N LYS A 101 23.87 0.18 7.58
CA LYS A 101 23.28 1.53 7.57
C LYS A 101 21.77 1.44 7.78
N LYS A 102 21.22 2.41 8.52
CA LYS A 102 19.77 2.54 8.71
C LYS A 102 19.09 2.87 7.39
N ASP A 103 18.00 2.18 7.14
CA ASP A 103 17.13 2.35 5.98
C ASP A 103 15.67 2.32 6.41
N THR A 104 14.76 2.76 5.53
CA THR A 104 13.34 2.89 5.86
C THR A 104 12.47 2.68 4.63
N LEU A 105 11.41 1.89 4.80
CA LEU A 105 10.29 1.81 3.86
C LEU A 105 9.04 2.36 4.53
N GLY A 106 8.29 3.20 3.83
CA GLY A 106 7.00 3.73 4.25
C GLY A 106 5.91 3.22 3.31
N TYR A 107 4.75 2.93 3.88
CA TYR A 107 3.58 2.49 3.14
C TYR A 107 2.33 3.21 3.64
N ILE A 108 1.49 3.70 2.73
CA ILE A 108 0.08 3.90 3.06
C ILE A 108 -0.52 2.51 3.27
N ALA A 109 -1.18 2.29 4.41
CA ALA A 109 -1.66 0.99 4.81
C ALA A 109 -3.15 1.04 5.18
N SER A 110 -3.92 0.05 4.70
CA SER A 110 -5.32 -0.13 5.07
C SER A 110 -5.66 -1.60 5.25
N PHE A 111 -6.58 -1.87 6.16
CA PHE A 111 -7.22 -3.18 6.26
C PHE A 111 -8.47 -3.25 5.41
N ASN A 112 -8.98 -4.46 5.15
CA ASN A 112 -10.41 -4.60 4.87
C ASN A 112 -11.24 -4.47 6.16
N GLU A 113 -12.57 -4.33 6.02
CA GLU A 113 -13.50 -4.24 7.17
C GLU A 113 -13.26 -5.30 8.26
N ASN A 114 -12.95 -6.55 7.86
CA ASN A 114 -12.73 -7.68 8.77
C ASN A 114 -11.27 -7.82 9.27
N LYS A 115 -10.36 -6.96 8.81
CA LYS A 115 -8.91 -7.00 9.11
C LYS A 115 -8.23 -8.33 8.80
N THR A 116 -8.71 -9.02 7.76
CA THR A 116 -8.11 -10.24 7.21
C THR A 116 -7.25 -9.95 5.98
N ARG A 117 -7.37 -8.76 5.39
CA ARG A 117 -6.58 -8.31 4.25
C ARG A 117 -5.91 -6.99 4.57
N LEU A 118 -4.60 -6.91 4.36
CA LEU A 118 -3.80 -5.69 4.45
C LEU A 118 -3.45 -5.23 3.04
N THR A 119 -3.69 -3.98 2.71
CA THR A 119 -3.28 -3.35 1.46
C THR A 119 -2.18 -2.35 1.74
N LEU A 120 -1.02 -2.51 1.09
CA LEU A 120 0.12 -1.63 1.20
C LEU A 120 0.37 -0.89 -0.12
N SER A 121 0.59 0.42 -0.05
CA SER A 121 1.07 1.24 -1.16
C SER A 121 2.35 1.96 -0.74
N PRO A 122 3.47 1.80 -1.48
CA PRO A 122 4.71 2.49 -1.12
C PRO A 122 4.52 4.02 -1.04
N SER A 123 4.90 4.61 0.10
CA SER A 123 4.92 6.06 0.33
C SER A 123 6.36 6.61 0.41
N TYR A 124 7.31 5.82 0.92
CA TYR A 124 8.70 6.22 1.07
C TYR A 124 9.69 5.05 0.91
N PRO A 125 10.83 5.23 0.22
CA PRO A 125 11.04 6.28 -0.78
C PRO A 125 9.99 6.18 -1.90
N SER A 126 9.74 7.26 -2.64
CA SER A 126 8.78 7.22 -3.74
C SER A 126 9.34 6.35 -4.88
N ILE A 127 8.98 5.06 -4.84
CA ILE A 127 9.42 4.04 -5.81
C ILE A 127 8.43 3.82 -6.94
N CYS A 128 7.20 4.31 -6.77
CA CYS A 128 6.12 4.10 -7.73
C CYS A 128 5.32 5.38 -7.92
N ILE A 129 5.42 5.98 -9.11
CA ILE A 129 4.72 7.23 -9.46
C ILE A 129 3.29 6.92 -9.94
N GLU A 130 3.13 5.77 -10.60
CA GLU A 130 1.93 5.44 -11.37
C GLU A 130 0.93 4.54 -10.63
N GLY A 131 1.24 4.21 -9.36
CA GLY A 131 0.39 3.44 -8.44
C GLY A 131 0.81 1.97 -8.32
N CYS A 132 1.29 1.60 -7.13
CA CYS A 132 1.68 0.23 -6.79
C CYS A 132 0.98 -0.19 -5.52
N LEU A 133 0.29 -1.33 -5.55
CA LEU A 133 -0.50 -1.84 -4.43
C LEU A 133 -0.22 -3.32 -4.24
N TYR A 134 -0.16 -3.72 -2.99
CA TYR A 134 0.14 -5.08 -2.58
C TYR A 134 -0.88 -5.52 -1.55
N ARG A 135 -1.55 -6.64 -1.79
CA ARG A 135 -2.55 -7.21 -0.88
C ARG A 135 -2.01 -8.45 -0.21
N PHE A 136 -2.05 -8.41 1.11
CA PHE A 136 -1.64 -9.51 1.97
C PHE A 136 -2.87 -10.10 2.67
N MET A 137 -2.92 -11.41 2.80
CA MET A 137 -3.93 -12.13 3.57
C MET A 137 -3.35 -12.49 4.93
N LYS A 138 -4.15 -12.36 5.98
CA LYS A 138 -3.79 -12.81 7.34
C LYS A 138 -3.86 -14.33 7.42
N GLU A 139 -2.83 -14.94 8.00
CA GLU A 139 -2.73 -16.40 8.24
C GLU A 139 -3.02 -16.76 9.71
#